data_AF-A0A2T5HIR5-F1
#
_entry.id   AF-A0A2T5HIR5-F1
#
_cell.length_a   1.000
_cell.length_b   1.000
_cell.length_c   1.000
_cell.angle_alpha   90.00
_cell.angle_beta   90.00
_cell.angle_gamma   90.00
#
_symmetry.space_group_name_H-M   'P 1'
#
loop_
_entity.id
_entity.type
_entity.pdbx_description
1 polymer ?
#
loop_
_entity_poly.entity_id
_entity_poly.type
_entity_poly.pdbx_seq_one_letter_code
_entity_poly.pdbx_strand_id
1 'polypeptide(L)'
;MDSKIFYTRYGNPRTAYISTRLVPNMLAVKFAVIAQEIEEGDTLPSMEGHHFLDALLKRMGVVIVDVVAVRKAARKKDVSEGEPG
;
A
#
# COMPACT_ATOMS: atom_id res chain seq x y z
N MET A 1 2.26 -9.37 -6.57
CA MET A 1 3.30 -8.33 -6.57
C MET A 1 3.17 -7.62 -5.25
N ASP A 2 4.26 -7.50 -4.50
CA ASP A 2 4.18 -6.75 -3.24
C ASP A 2 4.48 -5.30 -3.59
N SER A 3 3.71 -4.37 -3.02
CA SER A 3 3.92 -2.94 -3.20
C SER A 3 4.12 -2.28 -1.86
N LYS A 4 4.98 -1.27 -1.84
CA LYS A 4 5.19 -0.42 -0.68
C LYS A 4 4.60 0.94 -1.01
N ILE A 5 3.74 1.43 -0.13
CA ILE A 5 3.03 2.69 -0.30
C ILE A 5 3.60 3.66 0.70
N PHE A 6 3.95 4.85 0.21
CA PHE A 6 4.33 5.99 1.00
C PHE A 6 3.18 6.98 0.98
N TYR A 7 2.75 7.41 2.17
CA TYR A 7 1.65 8.33 2.32
C TYR A 7 1.82 9.14 3.58
N THR A 8 1.07 10.22 3.70
CA THR A 8 0.95 10.99 4.94
C THR A 8 -0.45 10.80 5.52
N ARG A 9 -0.58 10.76 6.85
CA ARG A 9 -1.86 10.86 7.57
C ARG A 9 -1.77 11.98 8.60
N TYR A 10 -2.67 12.96 8.50
CA TYR A 10 -2.65 14.19 9.31
C TYR A 10 -1.27 14.87 9.33
N GLY A 11 -0.59 14.88 8.17
CA GLY A 11 0.75 15.45 8.02
C GLY A 11 1.91 14.55 8.50
N ASN A 12 1.62 13.41 9.13
CA ASN A 12 2.65 12.48 9.60
C ASN A 12 2.98 11.46 8.50
N PRO A 13 4.26 11.25 8.16
CA PRO A 13 4.66 10.27 7.15
C PRO A 13 4.43 8.85 7.66
N ARG A 14 3.89 8.00 6.78
CA ARG A 14 3.61 6.59 7.05
C ARG A 14 4.03 5.73 5.87
N THR A 15 4.06 4.43 6.12
CA THR A 15 4.43 3.44 5.12
C THR A 15 3.62 2.18 5.35
N ALA A 16 3.03 1.67 4.27
CA ALA A 16 2.26 0.43 4.27
C ALA A 16 2.82 -0.55 3.25
N TYR A 17 2.73 -1.84 3.57
CA TYR A 17 3.06 -2.92 2.65
C TYR A 17 1.78 -3.63 2.24
N ILE A 18 1.52 -3.64 0.94
CA ILE A 18 0.32 -4.25 0.40
C ILE A 18 0.73 -5.39 -0.51
N SER A 19 0.42 -6.61 -0.08
CA SER A 19 0.55 -7.79 -0.93
C SER A 19 -0.71 -7.94 -1.74
N THR A 20 -0.62 -7.62 -3.03
CA THR A 20 -1.73 -7.83 -3.93
C THR A 20 -1.30 -8.74 -5.05
N ARG A 21 -2.01 -9.85 -5.20
CA ARG A 21 -1.83 -10.72 -6.37
C ARG A 21 -2.16 -9.97 -7.68
N LEU A 22 -2.85 -8.82 -7.60
CA LEU A 22 -3.58 -8.18 -8.71
C LEU A 22 -3.65 -6.64 -8.70
N VAL A 23 -2.79 -5.85 -8.02
CA VAL A 23 -2.93 -4.37 -8.09
C VAL A 23 -1.93 -3.73 -9.06
N PRO A 24 -2.36 -3.47 -10.31
CA PRO A 24 -1.72 -2.52 -11.20
C PRO A 24 -2.40 -1.12 -11.16
N ASN A 25 -3.50 -0.94 -10.41
CA ASN A 25 -4.34 0.26 -10.49
C ASN A 25 -4.38 1.06 -9.17
N MET A 26 -4.19 2.38 -9.29
CA MET A 26 -4.29 3.38 -8.22
C MET A 26 -5.60 3.33 -7.42
N LEU A 27 -6.73 2.95 -8.00
CA LEU A 27 -7.99 2.83 -7.23
C LEU A 27 -7.91 1.78 -6.13
N ALA A 28 -7.34 0.62 -6.44
CA ALA A 28 -7.19 -0.46 -5.46
C ALA A 28 -6.16 -0.10 -4.37
N VAL A 29 -5.11 0.65 -4.73
CA VAL A 29 -4.17 1.24 -3.77
C VAL A 29 -4.91 2.15 -2.79
N LYS A 30 -5.72 3.08 -3.30
CA LYS A 30 -6.52 4.01 -2.47
C LYS A 30 -7.43 3.25 -1.50
N PHE A 31 -8.18 2.26 -1.98
CA PHE A 31 -9.04 1.43 -1.11
C PHE A 31 -8.27 0.70 -0.02
N ALA A 32 -7.13 0.13 -0.35
CA ALA A 32 -6.35 -0.64 0.61
C ALA A 32 -5.72 0.26 1.69
N VAL A 33 -5.29 1.48 1.33
CA VAL A 33 -4.87 2.50 2.31
C VAL A 33 -6.03 2.90 3.22
N ILE A 34 -7.23 3.13 2.66
CA ILE A 34 -8.43 3.47 3.45
C ILE A 34 -8.76 2.34 4.44
N ALA A 35 -8.78 1.10 3.99
CA ALA A 35 -9.09 -0.06 4.82
C ALA A 35 -8.12 -0.18 6.01
N GLN A 36 -6.82 -0.02 5.75
CA GLN A 36 -5.81 -0.06 6.80
C GLN A 36 -6.02 1.05 7.86
N GLU A 37 -6.30 2.29 7.43
CA GLU A 37 -6.50 3.38 8.39
C GLU A 37 -7.79 3.24 9.21
N ILE A 38 -8.81 2.58 8.65
CA ILE A 38 -10.04 2.24 9.38
C ILE A 38 -9.75 1.17 10.45
N GLU A 39 -9.02 0.11 10.08
CA GLU A 39 -8.60 -0.93 11.02
C GLU A 39 -7.76 -0.35 12.17
N GLU A 40 -6.96 0.68 11.90
CA GLU A 40 -6.14 1.38 12.89
C GLU A 40 -6.90 2.40 13.75
N GLY A 41 -8.20 2.65 13.50
CA GLY A 41 -9.08 3.34 14.45
C GLY A 41 -9.98 4.44 13.91
N ASP A 42 -10.00 4.71 12.60
CA ASP A 42 -10.91 5.72 12.03
C ASP A 42 -12.23 5.09 11.57
N THR A 43 -13.38 5.66 11.96
CA THR A 43 -14.68 5.23 11.44
C THR A 43 -14.95 5.85 10.06
N LEU A 44 -15.56 5.06 9.16
CA LEU A 44 -15.94 5.53 7.82
C LEU A 44 -17.03 6.61 7.91
N PRO A 45 -16.82 7.82 7.37
CA PRO A 45 -17.88 8.80 7.22
C PRO A 45 -18.78 8.48 6.01
N SER A 46 -20.08 8.77 6.11
CA SER A 46 -21.00 8.67 4.97
C SER A 46 -20.71 9.77 3.93
N MET A 47 -20.32 9.38 2.72
CA MET A 47 -20.18 10.29 1.58
C MET A 47 -20.55 9.55 0.28
N GLU A 48 -21.26 10.23 -0.63
CA GLU A 48 -21.66 9.72 -1.96
C GLU A 48 -21.08 10.58 -3.09
N GLY A 49 -20.81 10.00 -4.27
CA GLY A 49 -20.50 10.72 -5.51
C GLY A 49 -19.22 10.30 -6.27
N HIS A 50 -19.05 10.82 -7.49
CA HIS A 50 -18.03 10.40 -8.47
C HIS A 50 -16.56 10.69 -8.08
N HIS A 51 -16.29 11.48 -7.03
CA HIS A 51 -14.94 11.75 -6.49
C HIS A 51 -14.76 11.25 -5.04
N PHE A 52 -15.59 10.28 -4.63
CA PHE A 52 -15.69 9.80 -3.26
C PHE A 52 -14.35 9.40 -2.64
N LEU A 53 -13.53 8.59 -3.32
CA LEU A 53 -12.28 8.07 -2.76
C LEU A 53 -11.25 9.15 -2.44
N ASP A 54 -11.09 10.14 -3.32
CA ASP A 54 -10.10 11.20 -3.11
C ASP A 54 -10.56 12.19 -2.04
N ALA A 55 -11.87 12.49 -2.00
CA ALA A 55 -12.44 13.29 -0.94
C ALA A 55 -12.35 12.60 0.43
N LEU A 56 -12.57 11.28 0.46
CA LEU A 56 -12.48 10.47 1.67
C LEU A 56 -11.04 10.41 2.20
N LEU A 57 -10.05 10.13 1.34
CA LEU A 57 -8.64 10.16 1.71
C LEU A 57 -8.26 11.53 2.30
N LYS A 58 -8.61 12.61 1.62
CA LYS A 58 -8.35 13.98 2.11
C LYS A 58 -9.00 14.23 3.47
N ARG A 59 -10.24 13.77 3.68
CA ARG A 59 -10.97 13.92 4.95
C ARG A 59 -10.33 13.16 6.10
N MET A 60 -9.80 11.96 5.85
CA MET A 60 -9.01 11.21 6.83
C MET A 60 -7.59 11.77 7.01
N GLY A 61 -7.28 12.91 6.37
CA GLY A 61 -5.96 13.52 6.38
C GLY A 61 -4.92 12.70 5.63
N VAL A 62 -5.33 11.77 4.76
CA VAL A 62 -4.47 10.85 4.05
C VAL A 62 -4.12 11.37 2.66
N VAL A 63 -2.83 11.37 2.32
CA VAL A 63 -2.32 11.71 0.98
C VAL A 63 -1.28 10.68 0.55
N ILE A 64 -1.54 9.98 -0.55
CA ILE A 64 -0.59 9.03 -1.13
C ILE A 64 0.49 9.83 -1.87
N VAL A 65 1.74 9.67 -1.43
CA VAL A 65 2.91 10.36 -1.98
C VAL A 65 3.52 9.54 -3.12
N ASP A 66 3.70 8.24 -2.90
CA ASP A 66 4.29 7.35 -3.90
C ASP A 66 3.93 5.88 -3.66
N VAL A 67 3.99 5.09 -4.72
CA VAL A 67 3.75 3.64 -4.70
C VAL A 67 4.87 2.95 -5.48
N VAL A 68 5.68 2.16 -4.78
CA VAL A 68 6.79 1.44 -5.39
C VAL A 68 6.55 -0.05 -5.39
N ALA A 69 6.91 -0.69 -6.50
CA ALA A 69 6.93 -2.13 -6.61
C ALA A 69 8.06 -2.72 -5.74
N VAL A 70 7.70 -3.61 -4.82
CA VAL A 70 8.68 -4.41 -4.08
C VAL A 70 8.96 -5.66 -4.89
N ARG A 71 10.14 -5.73 -5.50
CA ARG A 71 10.64 -7.01 -5.98
C ARG A 71 10.92 -7.85 -4.75
N LYS A 72 10.27 -9.01 -4.61
CA LYS A 72 10.83 -10.08 -3.78
C LYS A 72 12.20 -10.37 -4.40
N ALA A 73 13.27 -9.89 -3.75
CA ALA A 73 14.58 -10.46 -4.00
C ALA A 73 14.38 -11.96 -3.80
N ALA A 74 14.55 -12.74 -4.88
CA ALA A 74 14.68 -14.17 -4.73
C ALA A 74 15.73 -14.35 -3.64
N ARG A 75 15.36 -14.99 -2.52
CA ARG A 75 16.37 -15.44 -1.56
C ARG A 75 17.43 -16.11 -2.41
N LYS A 76 18.64 -15.55 -2.41
CA LYS A 76 19.83 -16.27 -2.88
C LYS A 76 19.75 -17.59 -2.12
N LYS A 77 19.35 -18.67 -2.81
CA LYS A 77 19.62 -20.00 -2.31
C LYS A 77 21.14 -20.03 -2.30
N ASP A 78 21.68 -20.12 -1.09
CA ASP A 78 23.11 -20.24 -0.86
C ASP A 78 23.68 -21.22 -1.87
N VAL A 79 24.72 -20.74 -2.54
CA VAL A 79 25.62 -21.54 -3.35
C VAL A 79 26.22 -22.56 -2.37
N SER A 80 25.65 -23.75 -2.30
CA SER A 80 26.42 -24.90 -1.86
C SER A 80 27.30 -25.28 -3.03
N GLU A 81 28.54 -24.77 -2.97
CA GLU A 81 29.69 -25.30 -3.68
C GLU A 81 29.68 -26.83 -3.58
N GLY A 82 29.69 -27.47 -4.73
CA GLY A 82 29.86 -28.90 -4.89
C GLY A 82 30.64 -29.12 -6.17
N GLU A 83 31.94 -28.90 -6.08
CA GLU A 83 32.94 -29.25 -7.10
C GLU A 83 33.08 -30.80 -7.25
N PRO A 84 33.81 -31.29 -8.27
CA PRO A 84 33.44 -32.46 -9.07
C PRO A 84 34.01 -33.79 -8.55
N GLY A 85 33.42 -34.88 -9.04
CA GLY A 85 33.96 -36.25 -8.95
C GLY A 85 33.65 -37.02 -10.22
#